data_AF-A0A1B0CM34-F1
#
_entry.id   AF-A0A1B0CM34-F1
#
_cell.length_a   1.000
_cell.length_b   1.000
_cell.length_c   1.000
_cell.angle_alpha   90.00
_cell.angle_beta   90.00
_cell.angle_gamma   90.00
#
_symmetry.space_group_name_H-M   'P 1'
#
loop_
_entity.id
_entity.type
_entity.pdbx_description
1 polymer ?
#
loop_
_entity_poly.entity_id
_entity_poly.type
_entity_poly.pdbx_seq_one_letter_code
_entity_poly.pdbx_strand_id
1 'polypeptide(L)'
;ILRWDWDCVNDELNCAKNLSKCGTIKCSFDCRDTPEGPKCFCPPGQEPNGTACQDLDECKLEGTCDQLCTNTPGSFRCSCVSGYTRINSHCQAINVPKEEAPSLVFITQKDLRRV
;
A
#
# COMPACT_ATOMS: atom_id res chain seq x y z
N ILE A 1 9.17 38.02 -11.20
CA ILE A 1 8.91 36.76 -11.94
C ILE A 1 10.24 36.02 -12.01
N LEU A 2 10.48 35.09 -11.10
CA LEU A 2 11.81 34.50 -10.89
C LEU A 2 11.95 33.18 -11.65
N ARG A 3 12.66 33.26 -12.77
CA ARG A 3 13.34 32.16 -13.47
C ARG A 3 14.79 32.18 -12.99
N TRP A 4 15.35 31.07 -12.56
CA TRP A 4 16.78 30.95 -12.26
C TRP A 4 17.38 29.83 -13.10
N ASP A 5 17.64 30.14 -14.37
CA ASP A 5 18.82 29.59 -15.05
C ASP A 5 19.97 30.53 -14.67
N TRP A 6 21.06 29.98 -14.14
CA TRP A 6 22.31 30.73 -13.96
C TRP A 6 23.44 30.00 -14.67
N ASP A 7 23.89 30.62 -15.75
CA ASP A 7 25.10 30.27 -16.50
C ASP A 7 26.33 30.34 -15.58
N CYS A 8 27.05 29.22 -15.45
CA CYS A 8 28.39 29.18 -14.86
C CYS A 8 29.38 29.82 -15.85
N VAL A 9 29.94 30.98 -15.50
CA VAL A 9 31.07 31.60 -16.22
C VAL A 9 32.20 31.89 -15.23
N ASN A 10 33.32 31.21 -15.46
CA ASN A 10 34.69 31.41 -14.92
C ASN A 10 34.94 31.15 -13.43
N ASP A 11 35.14 29.88 -13.06
CA ASP A 11 36.29 29.46 -12.24
C ASP A 11 36.55 27.94 -12.40
N GLU A 12 37.81 27.53 -12.52
CA GLU A 12 38.22 26.16 -12.89
C GLU A 12 38.11 25.11 -11.76
N LEU A 13 37.46 25.39 -10.64
CA LEU A 13 37.25 24.40 -9.57
C LEU A 13 35.85 24.57 -8.92
N ASN A 14 34.89 23.75 -9.34
CA ASN A 14 33.58 23.51 -8.72
C ASN A 14 32.39 24.42 -9.08
N CYS A 15 32.12 24.63 -10.38
CA CYS A 15 30.71 24.62 -10.80
C CYS A 15 30.21 23.18 -10.63
N ALA A 16 29.64 22.86 -9.46
CA ALA A 16 29.01 21.59 -9.21
C ALA A 16 27.86 21.45 -10.21
N LYS A 17 28.16 20.82 -11.35
CA LYS A 17 27.16 20.37 -12.30
C LYS A 17 26.11 19.69 -11.45
N ASN A 18 24.88 20.20 -11.52
CA ASN A 18 23.70 19.56 -10.95
C ASN A 18 23.46 18.30 -11.79
N LEU A 19 24.41 17.37 -11.72
CA LEU A 19 24.36 16.07 -12.35
C LEU A 19 23.30 15.35 -11.56
N SER A 20 22.12 15.21 -12.15
CA SER A 20 21.03 14.43 -11.57
C SER A 20 21.62 13.13 -11.05
N LYS A 21 21.50 12.89 -9.74
CA LYS A 21 22.16 11.74 -9.10
C LYS A 21 21.55 10.44 -9.61
N CYS A 22 20.31 10.50 -10.10
CA CYS A 22 19.64 9.49 -10.93
C CYS A 22 20.37 9.13 -12.25
N GLY A 23 21.36 9.89 -12.72
CA GLY A 23 22.17 9.51 -13.88
C GLY A 23 23.10 8.31 -13.62
N THR A 24 23.39 8.02 -12.35
CA THR A 24 24.24 6.89 -11.94
C THR A 24 23.46 5.65 -11.49
N ILE A 25 22.19 5.83 -11.12
CA ILE A 25 21.32 4.77 -10.59
C ILE A 25 20.28 4.43 -11.64
N LYS A 26 20.26 3.16 -12.06
CA LYS A 26 19.26 2.64 -12.98
C LYS A 26 18.14 1.95 -12.19
N CYS A 27 17.13 2.72 -11.79
CA CYS A 27 15.92 2.19 -11.15
C CYS A 27 15.07 1.39 -12.17
N SER A 28 14.31 0.40 -11.68
CA SER A 28 13.39 -0.38 -12.51
C SER A 28 12.19 0.40 -13.02
N PHE A 29 11.73 1.42 -12.30
CA PHE A 29 10.55 2.21 -12.67
C PHE A 29 10.86 3.71 -12.77
N ASP A 30 10.95 4.42 -11.63
CA ASP A 30 11.18 5.87 -11.61
C ASP A 30 12.30 6.21 -10.61
N CYS A 31 13.07 7.24 -10.90
CA CYS A 31 14.13 7.76 -10.03
C CYS A 31 13.92 9.25 -9.83
N ARG A 32 13.91 9.72 -8.57
CA ARG A 32 13.86 11.15 -8.28
C ARG A 32 14.96 11.54 -7.31
N ASP A 33 15.58 12.68 -7.60
CA ASP A 33 16.56 13.30 -6.72
C ASP A 33 15.85 13.92 -5.52
N THR A 34 16.18 13.45 -4.32
CA THR A 34 15.71 14.02 -3.04
C THR A 34 16.89 14.69 -2.31
N PRO A 35 16.64 15.61 -1.34
CA PRO A 35 17.72 16.22 -0.55
C PRO A 35 18.60 15.20 0.17
N GLU A 36 18.04 14.04 0.52
CA GLU A 36 18.73 12.92 1.16
C GLU A 36 19.48 12.01 0.17
N GLY A 37 19.26 12.16 -1.14
CA GLY A 37 19.88 11.37 -2.20
C GLY A 37 18.91 10.94 -3.31
N PRO A 38 19.39 10.31 -4.40
CA PRO A 38 18.53 9.71 -5.43
C PRO A 38 17.73 8.55 -4.83
N LYS A 39 16.41 8.56 -5.01
CA LYS A 39 15.51 7.51 -4.51
C LYS A 39 14.71 6.90 -5.65
N CYS A 40 14.65 5.57 -5.69
CA CYS A 40 13.80 4.85 -6.62
C CYS A 40 12.34 4.83 -6.11
N PHE A 41 11.40 5.06 -7.02
CA PHE A 41 9.97 5.00 -6.79
C PHE A 41 9.40 3.84 -7.60
N CYS A 42 8.43 3.15 -7.03
CA CYS A 42 7.79 1.97 -7.59
C CYS A 42 6.30 2.23 -7.86
N PRO A 43 5.68 1.45 -8.77
CA PRO A 43 4.24 1.51 -8.97
C PRO A 43 3.48 1.10 -7.69
N PRO A 44 2.18 1.45 -7.57
CA PRO A 44 1.35 1.02 -6.44
C PRO A 44 1.37 -0.50 -6.27
N GLY A 45 1.34 -0.98 -5.02
CA GLY A 45 1.45 -2.42 -4.70
C GLY A 45 2.87 -2.96 -4.75
N GLN A 46 3.88 -2.11 -4.91
CA GLN A 46 5.30 -2.50 -4.90
C GLN A 46 6.13 -1.58 -4.02
N GLU A 47 7.15 -2.15 -3.39
CA GLU A 47 8.13 -1.44 -2.57
C GLU A 47 9.52 -1.45 -3.22
N PRO A 48 10.32 -0.38 -3.04
CA PRO A 48 11.67 -0.32 -3.57
C PRO A 48 12.60 -1.23 -2.77
N ASN A 49 13.18 -2.23 -3.43
CA ASN A 49 14.26 -3.05 -2.91
C ASN A 49 15.56 -2.71 -3.65
N GLY A 50 16.24 -1.68 -3.17
CA GLY A 50 17.39 -1.08 -3.86
C GLY A 50 16.97 -0.36 -5.14
N THR A 51 17.40 -0.86 -6.29
CA THR A 51 17.01 -0.34 -7.61
C THR A 51 15.82 -1.06 -8.23
N ALA A 52 15.47 -2.23 -7.71
CA ALA A 52 14.35 -3.02 -8.18
C ALA A 52 13.07 -2.68 -7.41
N CYS A 53 11.93 -2.94 -8.04
CA CYS A 53 10.65 -2.93 -7.37
C CYS A 53 10.26 -4.36 -7.02
N GLN A 54 10.00 -4.60 -5.74
CA GLN A 54 9.52 -5.86 -5.24
C GLN A 54 8.04 -5.74 -4.92
N ASP A 55 7.30 -6.80 -5.18
CA ASP A 55 5.89 -6.91 -4.81
C ASP A 55 5.68 -6.80 -3.30
N LEU A 56 4.77 -5.92 -2.88
CA LEU A 56 4.39 -5.78 -1.49
C LEU A 56 3.31 -6.82 -1.18
N ASP A 57 3.60 -7.78 -0.31
CA ASP A 57 2.63 -8.82 0.05
C ASP A 57 1.57 -8.27 1.01
N GLU A 58 0.49 -7.69 0.48
CA GLU A 58 -0.56 -7.08 1.30
C GLU A 58 -1.32 -8.12 2.13
N CYS A 59 -1.22 -9.41 1.80
CA CYS A 59 -1.83 -10.50 2.58
C CYS A 59 -1.15 -10.75 3.92
N LYS A 60 0.06 -10.21 4.13
CA LYS A 60 0.73 -10.24 5.44
C LYS A 60 0.23 -9.16 6.39
N LEU A 61 -0.53 -8.19 5.89
CA LEU A 61 -1.12 -7.14 6.70
C LEU A 61 -2.50 -7.59 7.19
N GLU A 62 -2.71 -7.47 8.50
CA GLU A 62 -3.99 -7.75 9.14
C GLU A 62 -5.08 -6.79 8.62
N GLY A 63 -6.26 -7.34 8.31
CA GLY A 63 -7.41 -6.55 7.84
C GLY A 63 -7.43 -6.23 6.35
N THR A 64 -6.48 -6.73 5.55
CA THR A 64 -6.50 -6.56 4.08
C THR A 64 -7.70 -7.25 3.42
N CYS A 65 -8.07 -8.44 3.90
CA CYS A 65 -9.24 -9.19 3.44
C CYS A 65 -10.02 -9.72 4.64
N ASP A 66 -11.35 -9.80 4.52
CA ASP A 66 -12.21 -10.38 5.55
C ASP A 66 -11.91 -11.87 5.83
N GLN A 67 -11.54 -12.62 4.79
CA GLN A 67 -11.41 -14.08 4.86
C GLN A 67 -10.15 -14.57 4.14
N LEU A 68 -10.22 -14.83 2.84
CA LEU A 68 -9.12 -15.39 2.07
C LEU A 68 -8.41 -14.29 1.28
N CYS A 69 -7.08 -14.23 1.40
CA CYS A 69 -6.23 -13.34 0.63
C CYS A 69 -5.31 -14.13 -0.29
N THR A 70 -5.16 -13.70 -1.53
CA THR A 70 -4.20 -14.23 -2.48
C THR A 70 -3.38 -13.09 -3.04
N ASN A 71 -2.09 -13.09 -2.73
CA ASN A 71 -1.16 -12.08 -3.22
C ASN A 71 -0.91 -12.26 -4.73
N THR A 72 -0.83 -11.15 -5.47
CA THR A 72 -0.56 -11.14 -6.91
C THR A 72 0.47 -10.05 -7.23
N PRO A 73 1.31 -10.18 -8.27
CA PRO A 73 2.28 -9.13 -8.56
C PRO A 73 1.62 -7.76 -8.84
N GLY A 74 1.87 -6.77 -7.96
CA GLY A 74 1.35 -5.41 -7.96
C GLY A 74 -0.02 -5.23 -7.30
N SER A 75 -0.63 -6.28 -6.73
CA SER A 75 -1.95 -6.19 -6.07
C SER A 75 -2.32 -7.45 -5.28
N PHE A 76 -3.50 -7.51 -4.69
CA PHE A 76 -4.01 -8.71 -4.04
C PHE A 76 -5.46 -8.99 -4.45
N ARG A 77 -5.88 -10.23 -4.26
CA ARG A 77 -7.26 -10.65 -4.46
C ARG A 77 -7.83 -11.22 -3.18
N CYS A 78 -8.91 -10.59 -2.70
CA CYS A 78 -9.73 -11.17 -1.64
C CYS A 78 -10.78 -12.12 -2.22
N SER A 79 -10.95 -13.25 -1.55
CA SER A 79 -12.02 -14.20 -1.81
C SER A 79 -12.69 -14.63 -0.51
N CYS A 80 -13.87 -15.22 -0.63
CA CYS A 80 -14.65 -15.70 0.51
C CYS A 80 -14.63 -17.22 0.54
N VAL A 81 -14.68 -17.81 1.73
CA VAL A 81 -14.81 -19.27 1.90
C VAL A 81 -16.16 -19.75 1.35
N SER A 82 -16.25 -21.05 1.07
CA SER A 82 -17.51 -21.65 0.63
C SER A 82 -18.65 -21.37 1.62
N GLY A 83 -19.82 -20.99 1.11
CA GLY A 83 -20.94 -20.52 1.92
C GLY A 83 -20.93 -19.01 2.19
N TYR A 84 -19.98 -18.26 1.64
CA TYR A 84 -19.93 -16.80 1.68
C TYR A 84 -19.76 -16.21 0.27
N THR A 85 -20.24 -14.99 0.07
CA THR A 85 -20.09 -14.23 -1.18
C THR A 85 -19.63 -12.80 -0.89
N ARG A 86 -18.90 -12.22 -1.84
CA ARG A 86 -18.34 -10.88 -1.69
C ARG A 86 -19.39 -9.83 -2.05
N ILE A 87 -19.88 -9.11 -1.04
CA ILE A 87 -20.87 -8.03 -1.15
C ILE A 87 -20.26 -6.75 -0.55
N ASN A 88 -20.17 -5.68 -1.34
CA ASN A 88 -19.62 -4.38 -0.91
C ASN A 88 -18.23 -4.50 -0.25
N SER A 89 -17.32 -5.26 -0.87
CA SER A 89 -15.98 -5.58 -0.36
C SER A 89 -15.93 -6.47 0.89
N HIS A 90 -17.06 -6.93 1.41
CA HIS A 90 -17.13 -7.82 2.57
C HIS A 90 -17.64 -9.21 2.23
N CYS A 91 -17.25 -10.22 3.01
CA CYS A 91 -17.74 -11.59 2.86
C CYS A 91 -19.01 -11.81 3.68
N GLN A 92 -20.16 -11.95 3.00
CA GLN A 92 -21.44 -12.23 3.63
C GLN A 92 -21.86 -13.69 3.41
N ALA A 93 -22.37 -14.32 4.45
CA ALA A 93 -22.87 -15.69 4.37
C ALA A 93 -24.07 -15.76 3.41
N ILE A 94 -24.10 -16.77 2.55
CA ILE A 94 -25.18 -17.02 1.60
C ILE A 94 -26.12 -18.09 2.15
N ASN A 95 -27.39 -18.06 1.71
CA ASN A 95 -28.41 -19.05 2.05
C ASN A 95 -28.67 -19.23 3.55
N VAL A 96 -28.44 -18.19 4.37
CA VAL A 96 -28.76 -18.22 5.80
C VAL A 96 -30.24 -17.87 5.98
N PRO A 97 -31.07 -18.76 6.55
CA PRO A 97 -32.43 -18.43 6.93
C PRO A 97 -32.43 -17.24 7.88
N LYS A 98 -33.40 -16.32 7.74
CA LYS A 98 -33.49 -15.14 8.62
C LYS A 98 -33.59 -15.50 10.11
N GLU A 99 -34.13 -16.68 10.40
CA GLU A 99 -34.33 -17.22 11.76
C GLU A 99 -33.03 -17.80 12.36
N GLU A 100 -32.04 -18.11 11.52
CA GLU A 100 -30.70 -18.60 11.92
C GLU A 100 -29.61 -17.53 11.72
N ALA A 101 -30.02 -16.31 11.37
CA ALA A 101 -29.08 -15.20 11.22
C ALA A 101 -28.41 -14.89 12.57
N PRO A 102 -27.09 -14.65 12.57
CA PRO A 102 -26.38 -14.35 13.80
C PRO A 102 -26.95 -13.08 14.45
N SER A 103 -27.34 -13.20 15.71
CA SER A 103 -27.90 -12.10 16.51
C SER A 103 -26.91 -11.69 17.59
N LEU A 104 -26.71 -10.37 17.74
CA LEU A 104 -25.92 -9.84 18.84
C LEU A 104 -26.77 -9.86 20.11
N VAL A 105 -26.42 -10.74 21.04
CA VAL A 105 -27.03 -10.78 22.37
C VAL A 105 -26.17 -9.95 23.31
N PHE A 106 -26.75 -8.89 23.86
CA PHE A 106 -26.10 -8.01 24.84
C PHE A 106 -26.89 -8.02 26.14
N ILE A 107 -26.19 -7.91 27.26
CA ILE A 107 -26.76 -7.86 28.62
C ILE A 107 -26.60 -6.43 29.12
N THR A 108 -27.66 -5.88 29.69
CA THR A 108 -27.64 -4.56 30.33
C THR A 108 -27.62 -4.70 31.85
N GLN A 109 -27.31 -3.60 32.54
CA GLN A 109 -27.34 -3.57 34.01
C GLN A 109 -28.72 -3.89 34.60
N LYS A 110 -29.80 -3.71 33.83
CA LYS A 110 -31.17 -4.04 34.23
C LYS A 110 -31.47 -5.55 34.18
N ASP A 111 -30.67 -6.32 33.45
CA ASP A 111 -30.82 -7.76 33.30
C ASP A 111 -30.09 -8.55 34.40
N LEU A 112 -29.22 -7.89 35.16
CA LEU A 112 -28.48 -8.48 36.28
C LEU A 112 -29.38 -8.57 37.53
N ARG A 113 -29.65 -9.80 38.00
CA ARG A 113 -30.28 -10.01 39.30
C ARG A 113 -29.24 -9.88 40.41
N ARG A 114 -29.45 -8.96 41.35
CA ARG A 114 -28.60 -8.75 42.53
C ARG A 114 -28.89 -9.87 43.55
N VAL A 115 -27.84 -10.58 43.98
CA VAL A 115 -27.88 -11.58 45.06
C VAL A 115 -27.58 -10.90 46.38
#